data_AF-A0A8T3WAW0-F1
#
_entry.id   AF-A0A8T3WAW0-F1
#
_cell.length_a   1.000
_cell.length_b   1.000
_cell.length_c   1.000
_cell.angle_alpha   90.00
_cell.angle_beta   90.00
_cell.angle_gamma   90.00
#
_symmetry.space_group_name_H-M   'P 1'
#
loop_
_entity.id
_entity.type
_entity.pdbx_description
1 polymer ?
#
loop_
_entity_poly.entity_id
_entity_poly.type
_entity_poly.pdbx_seq_one_letter_code
_entity_poly.pdbx_strand_id
1 'polypeptide(L)' 'MVTFFCRSCRFKYTPRTGRTDPPSRCGNCGNVGTVEKEPDAEQILRESDIFN' A
#
# COMPACT_ATOMS: atom_id res chain seq x y z
N MET A 1 -2.73 -9.34 -4.93
CA MET A 1 -2.54 -8.15 -5.82
C MET A 1 -2.03 -7.04 -4.91
N VAL A 2 -0.89 -6.41 -5.19
CA VAL A 2 -0.30 -5.42 -4.27
C VAL A 2 -1.02 -4.08 -4.38
N THR A 3 -1.46 -3.50 -3.26
CA THR A 3 -2.04 -2.15 -3.24
C THR A 3 -1.05 -1.18 -2.62
N PHE A 4 -0.90 -0.01 -3.23
CA PHE A 4 -0.12 1.09 -2.68
C PHE A 4 -1.05 2.19 -2.18
N PHE A 5 -0.69 2.77 -1.04
CA PHE A 5 -1.37 3.90 -0.43
C PHE A 5 -0.43 5.09 -0.35
N CYS A 6 -0.89 6.25 -0.82
CA CYS A 6 -0.18 7.51 -0.63
C CYS A 6 -0.72 8.26 0.57
N ARG A 7 0.11 8.48 1.61
CA ARG A 7 -0.28 9.24 2.81
C ARG A 7 -0.61 10.71 2.54
N SER A 8 0.08 11.36 1.60
CA SER A 8 -0.11 12.79 1.34
C SER A 8 -1.47 13.13 0.75
N CYS A 9 -1.94 12.34 -0.21
CA CYS A 9 -3.23 12.59 -0.90
C CYS A 9 -4.29 11.54 -0.57
N ARG A 10 -4.00 10.64 0.39
CA ARG A 10 -4.86 9.51 0.78
C ARG A 10 -5.36 8.68 -0.41
N PHE A 11 -4.55 8.58 -1.45
CA PHE A 11 -4.91 7.91 -2.70
C PHE A 11 -4.42 6.46 -2.68
N LYS A 12 -5.32 5.51 -2.95
CA LYS A 12 -5.02 4.09 -3.09
C LYS A 12 -5.00 3.72 -4.56
N TYR A 13 -3.99 2.96 -4.97
CA TYR A 13 -3.93 2.43 -6.32
C TYR A 13 -3.21 1.09 -6.38
N THR A 14 -3.64 0.27 -7.33
CA THR A 14 -3.03 -1.01 -7.65
C THR A 14 -2.18 -0.82 -8.90
N PRO A 15 -0.87 -1.09 -8.87
CA PRO A 15 -0.03 -1.00 -10.06
C PRO A 15 -0.50 -2.05 -11.08
N ARG A 16 -0.54 -1.67 -12.37
CA ARG A 16 -0.89 -2.61 -13.46
C ARG A 16 0.24 -3.59 -13.78
N THR A 17 1.48 -3.15 -13.59
CA THR A 17 2.67 -4.01 -13.67
C THR A 17 2.90 -4.62 -12.30
N GLY A 18 3.32 -5.88 -12.21
CA GLY A 18 3.53 -6.63 -10.96
C GLY A 18 4.64 -6.10 -10.03
N ARG A 19 4.83 -4.77 -9.97
CA ARG A 19 5.70 -4.09 -9.03
C ARG A 19 5.27 -4.42 -7.61
N THR A 20 6.19 -5.04 -6.90
CA THR A 20 6.03 -5.42 -5.50
C THR A 20 6.50 -4.31 -4.55
N ASP A 21 7.38 -3.44 -5.04
CA ASP A 21 7.95 -2.31 -4.30
C ASP A 21 7.15 -1.01 -4.49
N PRO A 22 6.93 -0.24 -3.40
CA PRO A 22 6.28 1.05 -3.48
C PRO A 22 7.14 2.03 -4.30
N PRO A 23 6.56 2.74 -5.27
CA PRO A 23 7.31 3.73 -6.01
C PRO A 23 7.72 4.88 -5.09
N SER A 24 8.93 5.41 -5.30
CA SER A 24 9.44 6.54 -4.52
C SER A 24 8.56 7.78 -4.65
N ARG A 25 7.75 7.91 -5.71
CA ARG A 25 6.89 9.06 -5.98
C ARG A 25 5.45 8.63 -6.24
N CYS A 26 4.50 9.32 -5.62
CA CYS A 26 3.07 9.14 -5.90
C CYS A 26 2.72 9.65 -7.30
N GLY A 27 2.10 8.80 -8.12
CA GLY A 27 1.66 9.19 -9.47
C GLY A 27 0.52 10.23 -9.49
N ASN A 28 -0.24 10.36 -8.39
CA ASN A 28 -1.37 11.29 -8.31
C ASN A 28 -0.95 12.70 -7.87
N CYS A 29 -0.24 12.82 -6.75
CA CYS A 29 0.14 14.12 -6.19
C CYS A 29 1.62 14.50 -6.43
N GLY A 30 2.45 13.58 -6.92
CA GLY A 30 3.87 13.83 -7.14
C GLY A 30 4.73 13.90 -5.87
N ASN A 31 4.18 13.60 -4.69
CA ASN A 31 4.96 13.57 -3.44
C ASN A 31 5.88 12.35 -3.38
N VAL A 32 7.09 12.56 -2.88
CA VAL A 32 8.17 11.57 -2.79
C VAL A 32 8.23 11.01 -1.36
N GLY A 33 8.43 9.70 -1.21
CA GLY A 33 8.60 9.04 0.09
C GLY A 33 7.32 8.85 0.90
N THR A 34 6.16 9.10 0.29
CA THR A 34 4.85 9.06 0.97
C THR A 34 3.97 7.91 0.49
N VAL A 35 4.52 7.00 -0.32
CA VAL A 35 3.83 5.83 -0.85
C VAL A 35 4.26 4.60 -0.08
N GLU A 36 3.30 3.90 0.48
CA GLU A 36 3.52 2.70 1.27
C GLU A 36 2.74 1.54 0.67
N LYS A 37 3.28 0.34 0.83
CA LYS A 37 2.56 -0.89 0.51
C LYS A 37 1.49 -1.10 1.58
N GLU A 38 0.22 -1.18 1.19
CA GLU A 38 -0.77 -1.63 2.16
C GLU A 38 -0.49 -3.08 2.50
N PRO A 39 -0.49 -3.43 3.81
CA PRO A 39 -0.44 -4.83 4.20
C PRO A 39 -1.64 -5.53 3.55
N ASP A 40 -1.37 -6.69 2.94
CA ASP A 40 -2.42 -7.50 2.35
C ASP A 40 -3.44 -7.80 3.46
N ALA A 41 -4.73 -7.62 3.20
CA ALA A 41 -5.78 -7.78 4.21
C ALA A 41 -5.76 -9.18 4.86
N GLU A 42 -5.12 -10.15 4.20
CA GLU A 42 -4.87 -11.50 4.71
C GLU A 42 -3.90 -11.56 5.91
N GLN A 43 -3.02 -10.57 6.10
CA GLN A 43 -2.18 -10.48 7.31
C GLN A 43 -2.93 -9.90 8.51
N ILE A 44 -3.91 -9.03 8.30
CA ILE A 44 -4.67 -8.39 9.39
C ILE A 44 -5.57 -9.41 10.09
N LEU A 45 -6.12 -10.38 9.35
CA LEU A 45 -6.92 -11.45 9.91
C LEU A 45 -6.08 -12.40 10.78
N ARG A 46 -4.84 -12.70 10.39
CA ARG A 46 -3.96 -13.60 11.17
C ARG A 46 -3.48 -13.02 12.50
N GLU A 47 -3.40 -11.71 12.65
CA GLU A 47 -3.08 -11.08 13.94
C GLU A 47 -4.29 -11.02 14.88
N SER A 48 -5.51 -11.18 14.36
CA SER A 48 -6.74 -11.17 15.16
C SER A 48 -7.05 -12.52 15.82
N ASP A 49 -6.50 -13.63 15.31
CA ASP A 49 -6.70 -14.99 15.83
C ASP A 49 -5.73 -15.39 16.96
N ILE A 50 -4.71 -14.57 17.27
CA ILE A 50 -3.73 -14.88 18.35
C ILE A 50 -4.22 -14.35 19.71
N PHE A 51 -5.19 -13.42 19.72
CA PHE A 51 -5.70 -12.77 20.94
C PHE A 51 -7.10 -13.24 21.37
N ASN A 52 -7.58 -14.39 20.90
CA ASN A 52 -8.83 -15.00 21.38
C ASN A 52 -8.59 -16.33 22.10
#